data_AF-A0A7Y2DTW7-F1
#
_entry.id   AF-A0A7Y2DTW7-F1
#
_cell.length_a   1.000
_cell.length_b   1.000
_cell.length_c   1.000
_cell.angle_alpha   90.00
_cell.angle_beta   90.00
_cell.angle_gamma   90.00
#
_symmetry.space_group_name_H-M   'P 1'
#
loop_
_entity.id
_entity.type
_entity.pdbx_description
1 polymer ?
#
loop_
_entity_poly.entity_id
_entity_poly.type
_entity_poly.pdbx_seq_one_letter_code
_entity_poly.pdbx_strand_id
1 'polypeptide(L)' 'MKLMKLLYILIAILGLSAFAMAGDGEFRNSSGNTIGYLKGESVRNSSGNTIGYFKSNGDVRDSSGNTIGRITSSGEIRG' A
#
# COMPACT_ATOMS: atom_id res chain seq x y z
N MET A 1 13.74 -10.86 5.95
CA MET A 1 14.18 -9.62 5.25
C MET A 1 13.19 -9.09 4.18
N LYS A 2 12.33 -9.91 3.55
CA LYS A 2 11.36 -9.41 2.53
C LYS A 2 10.16 -8.63 3.14
N LEU A 3 9.72 -9.03 4.34
CA LEU A 3 8.59 -8.40 5.05
C LEU A 3 8.88 -6.94 5.47
N MET A 4 10.11 -6.64 5.86
CA MET A 4 10.50 -5.29 6.31
C MET A 4 10.48 -4.27 5.17
N LYS A 5 10.87 -4.66 3.94
CA LYS A 5 10.83 -3.76 2.78
C LYS A 5 9.39 -3.39 2.37
N LEU A 6 8.46 -4.33 2.52
CA LEU A 6 7.03 -4.08 2.26
C LEU A 6 6.44 -3.12 3.30
N LEU A 7 6.81 -3.28 4.57
CA LEU A 7 6.42 -2.37 5.66
C LEU A 7 6.96 -0.94 5.42
N TYR A 8 8.20 -0.78 4.96
CA TYR A 8 8.77 0.53 4.63
C TYR A 8 8.07 1.20 3.44
N ILE A 9 7.71 0.43 2.40
CA ILE A 9 6.92 0.95 1.27
C ILE A 9 5.53 1.38 1.75
N LEU A 10 4.92 0.63 2.67
CA LEU A 10 3.63 0.96 3.28
C LEU A 10 3.66 2.23 4.13
N ILE A 11 4.71 2.43 4.93
CA ILE A 11 4.88 3.63 5.75
C ILE A 11 5.17 4.86 4.86
N ALA A 12 5.88 4.69 3.75
CA ALA A 12 6.07 5.77 2.78
C ALA A 12 4.75 6.23 2.11
N ILE A 13 3.72 5.37 2.09
CA ILE A 13 2.38 5.67 1.54
C ILE A 13 1.53 6.53 2.51
N LEU A 14 1.83 6.52 3.82
CA LEU A 14 1.10 7.29 4.86
C LEU A 14 1.28 8.82 4.79
N GLY A 15 2.22 9.32 3.97
CA GLY A 15 2.43 10.75 3.77
C GLY A 15 1.43 11.41 2.80
N LEU A 16 0.63 10.62 2.08
CA LEU A 16 -0.30 11.13 1.08
C LEU A 16 -1.74 11.03 1.61
N SER A 17 -2.18 12.10 2.26
CA SER A 17 -3.56 12.32 2.67
C SER A 17 -4.53 12.07 1.51
N ALA A 18 -5.54 11.23 1.74
CA ALA A 18 -6.64 10.88 0.84
C ALA A 18 -6.33 9.87 -0.28
N PHE A 19 -6.13 8.60 0.09
CA PHE A 19 -6.52 7.51 -0.80
C PHE A 19 -7.95 7.09 -0.47
N ALA A 20 -8.89 7.79 -1.09
CA ALA A 20 -10.26 7.32 -1.17
C ALA A 20 -10.23 5.92 -1.82
N MET A 21 -10.82 4.95 -1.15
CA MET A 21 -10.99 3.58 -1.60
C MET A 21 -12.00 3.54 -2.76
N ALA A 22 -11.62 4.08 -3.92
CA ALA A 22 -12.35 4.01 -5.16
C ALA A 22 -11.40 4.43 -6.30
N GLY A 23 -10.63 3.47 -6.83
CA GLY A 23 -9.91 3.65 -8.09
C GLY A 23 -8.41 3.43 -8.00
N ASP A 24 -7.87 2.98 -9.13
CA ASP A 24 -6.44 2.86 -9.38
C ASP A 24 -5.72 4.18 -9.02
N GLY A 25 -4.48 4.10 -8.56
CA GLY A 25 -3.70 5.29 -8.23
C GLY A 25 -2.20 5.05 -8.22
N GLU A 26 -1.43 6.13 -8.18
CA GLU A 26 0.03 6.10 -8.20
C GLU A 26 0.60 6.51 -6.86
N PHE A 27 1.59 5.77 -6.37
CA PHE A 27 2.38 6.15 -5.21
C PHE A 27 3.62 6.88 -5.70
N ARG A 28 3.81 8.11 -5.24
CA ARG A 28 4.96 8.96 -5.61
C ARG A 28 5.72 9.39 -4.35
N ASN A 29 7.04 9.52 -4.47
CA ASN A 29 7.86 10.08 -3.40
C ASN A 29 7.81 11.62 -3.41
N SER A 30 8.46 12.27 -2.43
CA SER A 30 8.49 13.73 -2.30
C SER A 30 9.10 14.47 -3.49
N SER A 31 9.95 13.79 -4.28
CA SER A 31 10.51 14.31 -5.52
C SER A 31 9.58 14.12 -6.73
N GLY A 32 8.38 13.56 -6.53
CA GLY A 32 7.40 13.31 -7.58
C GLY A 32 7.61 12.02 -8.38
N ASN A 33 8.60 11.19 -8.03
CA ASN A 33 8.88 9.94 -8.74
C ASN A 33 7.92 8.84 -8.32
N THR A 34 7.35 8.12 -9.29
CA THR A 34 6.47 6.98 -9.03
C THR A 34 7.26 5.79 -8.46
N ILE A 35 6.86 5.34 -7.28
CA ILE A 35 7.43 4.19 -6.55
C ILE A 35 6.53 2.96 -6.56
N GLY A 36 5.26 3.11 -6.97
CA GLY A 36 4.33 2.00 -7.10
C GLY A 36 2.95 2.43 -7.55
N TYR A 37 2.04 1.46 -7.60
CA TYR A 37 0.67 1.63 -8.07
C TYR A 37 -0.32 0.89 -7.17
N LEU A 38 -1.47 1.50 -6.91
CA LEU A 38 -2.68 0.82 -6.48
C LEU A 38 -3.49 0.47 -7.72
N LYS A 39 -3.89 -0.79 -7.87
CA LYS A 39 -4.78 -1.22 -8.95
C LYS A 39 -5.88 -2.10 -8.39
N GLY A 40 -7.08 -1.54 -8.26
CA GLY A 40 -8.13 -2.10 -7.41
C GLY A 40 -7.60 -2.37 -5.99
N GLU A 41 -7.65 -3.62 -5.54
CA GLU A 41 -7.11 -4.04 -4.24
C GLU A 41 -5.61 -4.39 -4.27
N SER A 42 -4.98 -4.44 -5.46
CA SER A 42 -3.58 -4.88 -5.60
C SER A 42 -2.60 -3.71 -5.46
N VAL A 43 -1.58 -3.89 -4.63
CA VAL A 43 -0.44 -2.97 -4.52
C VAL A 43 0.69 -3.52 -5.37
N ARG A 44 1.18 -2.72 -6.32
CA ARG A 44 2.26 -3.08 -7.25
C ARG A 44 3.45 -2.16 -7.09
N ASN A 45 4.65 -2.71 -7.30
CA ASN A 45 5.85 -1.89 -7.41
C ASN A 45 5.95 -1.20 -8.79
N SER A 46 6.92 -0.30 -8.97
CA SER A 46 7.15 0.41 -10.23
C SER A 46 7.44 -0.51 -11.43
N SER A 47 7.92 -1.74 -11.19
CA SER A 47 8.10 -2.77 -12.21
C SER A 47 6.82 -3.55 -12.54
N GLY A 48 5.68 -3.22 -11.92
CA GLY A 48 4.39 -3.86 -12.17
C GLY A 48 4.12 -5.15 -11.41
N ASN A 49 5.03 -5.59 -10.55
CA ASN A 49 4.84 -6.80 -9.75
C ASN A 49 3.93 -6.52 -8.54
N THR A 50 2.94 -7.38 -8.30
CA THR A 50 2.13 -7.32 -7.09
C THR A 50 2.96 -7.67 -5.87
N ILE A 51 2.99 -6.78 -4.89
CA ILE A 51 3.74 -6.92 -3.64
C ILE A 51 2.83 -7.06 -2.41
N GLY A 52 1.53 -6.78 -2.55
CA GLY A 52 0.55 -6.91 -1.48
C GLY A 52 -0.83 -6.48 -1.92
N TYR A 53 -1.74 -6.42 -0.94
CA TYR A 53 -3.14 -6.09 -1.16
C TYR A 53 -3.67 -5.18 -0.06
N PHE A 54 -4.50 -4.20 -0.45
CA PHE A 54 -5.36 -3.45 0.44
C PHE A 54 -6.79 -3.93 0.26
N LYS A 55 -7.33 -4.55 1.30
CA LYS A 55 -8.67 -5.12 1.29
C LYS A 55 -9.69 -4.06 1.69
N SER A 56 -10.89 -4.16 1.13
CA SER A 56 -11.99 -3.24 1.43
C SER A 56 -12.38 -3.19 2.93
N ASN A 57 -12.09 -4.26 3.68
CA ASN A 57 -12.29 -4.31 5.14
C ASN A 57 -11.19 -3.62 5.97
N GLY A 58 -10.22 -2.96 5.30
CA GLY A 58 -9.08 -2.31 5.91
C GLY A 58 -7.87 -3.21 6.12
N ASP A 59 -7.93 -4.52 5.87
CA ASP A 59 -6.76 -5.38 6.04
C ASP A 59 -5.69 -5.09 4.99
N VAL A 60 -4.44 -5.02 5.42
CA VAL A 60 -3.26 -4.99 4.56
C VAL A 60 -2.64 -6.38 4.55
N ARG A 61 -2.47 -6.93 3.35
CA ARG A 61 -1.87 -8.27 3.17
C ARG A 61 -0.61 -8.24 2.33
N ASP A 62 0.31 -9.14 2.63
CA ASP A 62 1.44 -9.41 1.75
C ASP A 62 1.01 -10.20 0.50
N SER A 63 1.93 -10.39 -0.45
CA SER A 63 1.69 -11.17 -1.67
C SER A 63 1.32 -12.64 -1.41
N SER A 64 1.63 -13.16 -0.22
CA SER A 64 1.33 -14.53 0.21
C SER A 64 -0.03 -14.64 0.93
N GLY A 65 -0.72 -13.51 1.14
CA GLY A 65 -2.04 -13.45 1.75
C GLY A 65 -2.04 -13.29 3.27
N ASN A 66 -0.88 -13.13 3.91
CA ASN A 66 -0.80 -12.90 5.35
C ASN A 66 -1.19 -11.45 5.66
N THR A 67 -2.02 -11.25 6.68
CA THR A 67 -2.30 -9.89 7.19
C THR A 67 -1.06 -9.36 7.91
N ILE A 68 -0.58 -8.21 7.47
CA ILE A 68 0.60 -7.53 8.03
C ILE A 68 0.25 -6.18 8.67
N GLY A 69 -1.01 -5.77 8.59
CA GLY A 69 -1.52 -4.56 9.20
C GLY A 69 -2.98 -4.32 8.85
N ARG A 70 -3.54 -3.24 9.40
CA ARG A 70 -4.89 -2.77 9.14
C ARG A 70 -4.94 -1.25 9.05
N ILE A 71 -5.61 -0.74 8.04
CA ILE A 71 -5.93 0.67 7.85
C ILE A 71 -7.21 0.96 8.65
N THR A 72 -7.14 1.93 9.56
CA THR A 72 -8.29 2.42 10.31
C THR A 72 -9.09 3.42 9.47
N SER A 73 -10.31 3.76 9.90
CA SER A 73 -11.12 4.80 9.24
C SER A 73 -10.47 6.19 9.25
N SER A 74 -9.47 6.43 10.11
CA SER A 74 -8.63 7.64 10.13
C SER A 74 -7.48 7.60 9.10
N GLY A 75 -7.30 6.49 8.39
CA GLY A 75 -6.20 6.29 7.43
C GLY A 75 -4.89 5.83 8.06
N GLU A 76 -4.87 5.54 9.36
CA GLU A 76 -3.67 5.08 10.07
C GLU A 76 -3.48 3.57 9.89
N ILE A 77 -2.25 3.13 9.68
CA ILE A 77 -1.92 1.70 9.61
C ILE A 77 -1.46 1.22 10.98
N ARG A 78 -2.15 0.20 11.51
CA ARG A 78 -1.77 -0.51 12.73
C ARG A 78 -1.35 -1.94 12.38
N GLY A 79 -0.19 -2.38 12.87
CA GLY A 79 0.36 -3.72 12.68
C GLY A 79 1.07 -4.20 13.92
#